data_AF-A0A377N8B7-F1
#
_entry.id   AF-A0A377N8B7-F1
#
_cell.length_a   1.000
_cell.length_b   1.000
_cell.length_c   1.000
_cell.angle_alpha   90.00
_cell.angle_beta   90.00
_cell.angle_gamma   90.00
#
_symmetry.space_group_name_H-M   'P 1'
#
loop_
_entity.id
_entity.type
_entity.pdbx_description
1 polymer ?
#
loop_
_entity_poly.entity_id
_entity_poly.type
_entity_poly.pdbx_seq_one_letter_code
_entity_poly.pdbx_strand_id
1 'polypeptide(L)'
;MPNNYHQYIEDVSDDIKTCLEGMGCQPILFVGSGLTKRYLAGPNWEELLQQLAAECPNIDKKFAYYKQKYPELIDIGTIFSDAYNEWAWSEGESEFPPTLFEEGNDPSIYFKHKISNIFNSLIQEKQIVDNDEVELLRKVHPHSIITTNYDGLLESIYPEFTPIIGQKILYANHGSIGEILKIHGCCSSPESIVINRDDYDDFIKKKKYLSAKLLTFFAEHPLLFIGYSAEDANIKNILSDIDELLSENGDVIPNIYILEWTDRQNENEYPRRERLIQVSANKSIRIKSIVATNFSWVFSAFGANRALDNINPKLLRALLARTYDLVRTDIPRNPVQVDYRVLSNITESEGELAKTIWYSYLL
;
A
#
# COMPACT_ATOMS: atom_id res chain seq x y z
N MET A 1 37.11 7.83 4.70
CA MET A 1 36.42 6.55 4.88
C MET A 1 36.24 5.94 3.49
N PRO A 2 36.45 4.64 3.28
CA PRO A 2 36.21 4.04 1.96
C PRO A 2 34.74 4.19 1.60
N ASN A 3 34.48 4.80 0.44
CA ASN A 3 33.14 5.09 -0.06
C ASN A 3 32.62 3.84 -0.78
N ASN A 4 32.18 2.85 -0.01
CA ASN A 4 31.84 1.51 -0.50
C ASN A 4 30.42 1.08 -0.05
N TYR A 5 29.94 -0.05 -0.58
CA TYR A 5 28.56 -0.48 -0.35
C TYR A 5 28.28 -0.88 1.10
N HIS A 6 29.30 -1.37 1.82
CA HIS A 6 29.17 -1.69 3.25
C HIS A 6 28.93 -0.42 4.08
N GLN A 7 29.74 0.62 3.86
CA GLN A 7 29.55 1.92 4.51
C GLN A 7 28.20 2.53 4.14
N TYR A 8 27.76 2.37 2.89
CA TYR A 8 26.44 2.80 2.46
C TYR A 8 25.31 2.14 3.27
N ILE A 9 25.38 0.82 3.50
CA ILE A 9 24.39 0.11 4.33
C ILE A 9 24.37 0.67 5.74
N GLU A 10 25.53 0.90 6.36
CA GLU A 10 25.62 1.47 7.71
C GLU A 10 24.99 2.87 7.77
N ASP A 11 25.41 3.77 6.88
CA ASP A 11 24.96 5.15 6.84
C ASP A 11 23.45 5.27 6.61
N VAL A 12 22.90 4.45 5.71
CA VAL A 12 21.46 4.43 5.42
C VAL A 12 20.68 3.79 6.57
N SER A 13 21.20 2.72 7.18
CA SER A 13 20.56 2.08 8.32
C SER A 13 20.48 3.02 9.53
N ASP A 14 21.53 3.80 9.78
CA ASP A 14 21.56 4.76 10.87
C ASP A 14 20.68 5.98 10.60
N ASP A 15 20.58 6.43 9.34
CA ASP A 15 19.61 7.45 8.94
C ASP A 15 18.16 6.98 9.15
N ILE A 16 17.83 5.73 8.79
CA ILE A 16 16.51 5.13 9.01
C ILE A 16 16.18 5.09 10.51
N LYS A 17 17.12 4.60 11.34
CA LYS A 17 16.93 4.56 12.80
C LYS A 17 16.72 5.94 13.39
N THR A 18 17.55 6.92 13.01
CA THR A 18 17.45 8.30 13.48
C THR A 18 16.09 8.91 13.11
N CYS A 19 15.60 8.63 11.90
CA CYS A 19 14.29 9.08 11.45
C CYS A 19 13.15 8.46 12.27
N LEU A 20 13.18 7.13 12.48
CA LEU A 20 12.18 6.41 13.28
C LEU A 20 12.18 6.87 14.74
N GLU A 21 13.35 7.03 15.35
CA GLU A 21 13.50 7.52 16.72
C GLU A 21 13.06 8.98 16.87
N GLY A 22 13.40 9.83 15.90
CA GLY A 22 13.03 11.25 15.91
C GLY A 22 11.53 11.48 15.77
N MET A 23 10.84 10.65 14.97
CA MET A 23 9.38 10.72 14.84
C MET A 23 8.62 9.94 15.92
N GLY A 24 9.27 8.94 16.54
CA GLY A 24 8.70 8.18 17.65
C GLY A 24 7.50 7.31 17.28
N CYS A 25 7.33 6.98 15.99
CA CYS A 25 6.17 6.25 15.47
C CYS A 25 6.58 5.17 14.46
N GLN A 26 5.65 4.26 14.17
CA GLN A 26 5.83 3.19 13.17
C GLN A 26 5.80 3.74 11.75
N PRO A 27 6.52 3.13 10.79
CA PRO A 27 6.53 3.59 9.41
C PRO A 27 5.21 3.24 8.70
N ILE A 28 4.96 3.91 7.59
CA ILE A 28 3.90 3.58 6.64
C ILE A 28 4.54 3.01 5.38
N LEU A 29 4.04 1.85 4.94
CA LEU A 29 4.54 1.19 3.73
C LEU A 29 3.63 1.52 2.55
N PHE A 30 4.23 2.04 1.49
CA PHE A 30 3.60 2.13 0.18
C PHE A 30 4.14 0.98 -0.66
N VAL A 31 3.28 0.07 -1.08
CA VAL A 31 3.67 -1.15 -1.79
C VAL A 31 3.06 -1.19 -3.20
N GLY A 32 3.92 -1.28 -4.21
CA GLY A 32 3.56 -1.42 -5.62
C GLY A 32 3.85 -2.82 -6.17
N SER A 33 3.62 -3.01 -7.48
CA SER A 33 3.63 -4.33 -8.13
C SER A 33 5.00 -5.01 -8.13
N GLY A 34 6.08 -4.27 -7.88
CA GLY A 34 7.42 -4.84 -7.74
C GLY A 34 7.53 -5.81 -6.57
N LEU A 35 6.74 -5.65 -5.51
CA LEU A 35 6.68 -6.61 -4.40
C LEU A 35 6.04 -7.93 -4.83
N THR A 36 4.90 -7.84 -5.53
CA THR A 36 4.21 -8.98 -6.16
C THR A 36 5.11 -9.70 -7.15
N LYS A 37 5.85 -8.96 -7.98
CA LYS A 37 6.82 -9.53 -8.91
C LYS A 37 7.95 -10.25 -8.19
N ARG A 38 8.47 -9.67 -7.11
CA ARG A 38 9.58 -10.25 -6.34
C ARG A 38 9.20 -11.55 -5.65
N TYR A 39 8.06 -11.59 -4.95
CA TYR A 39 7.73 -12.72 -4.08
C TYR A 39 6.72 -13.71 -4.70
N LEU A 40 5.84 -13.24 -5.59
CA LEU A 40 4.86 -14.10 -6.27
C LEU A 40 5.25 -14.42 -7.72
N ALA A 41 6.26 -13.77 -8.29
CA ALA A 41 6.50 -13.76 -9.75
C ALA A 41 5.25 -13.34 -10.54
N GLY A 42 4.41 -12.51 -9.93
CA GLY A 42 3.23 -11.96 -10.58
C GLY A 42 3.58 -10.83 -11.57
N PRO A 43 2.64 -10.46 -12.44
CA PRO A 43 2.87 -9.46 -13.45
C PRO A 43 2.88 -8.04 -12.85
N ASN A 44 3.68 -7.15 -13.43
CA ASN A 44 3.40 -5.72 -13.36
C ASN A 44 2.22 -5.35 -14.28
N TRP A 45 1.81 -4.09 -14.28
CA TRP A 45 0.62 -3.68 -15.03
C TRP A 45 0.71 -3.89 -16.55
N GLU A 46 1.88 -3.66 -17.15
CA GLU A 46 2.09 -3.93 -18.57
C GLU A 46 2.09 -5.43 -18.87
N GLU A 47 2.77 -6.22 -18.03
CA GLU A 47 2.80 -7.68 -18.16
C GLU A 47 1.39 -8.29 -18.00
N LEU A 48 0.56 -7.71 -17.11
CA LEU A 48 -0.82 -8.13 -16.90
C LEU A 48 -1.65 -7.93 -18.17
N LEU A 49 -1.56 -6.75 -18.77
CA LEU A 49 -2.27 -6.46 -20.02
C LEU A 49 -1.77 -7.35 -21.16
N GLN A 50 -0.47 -7.66 -21.22
CA GLN A 50 0.07 -8.60 -22.20
C GLN A 50 -0.49 -10.01 -22.04
N GLN A 51 -0.63 -10.50 -20.80
CA GLN A 51 -1.22 -11.82 -20.53
C GLN A 51 -2.70 -11.85 -20.93
N LEU A 52 -3.47 -10.85 -20.55
CA LEU A 52 -4.90 -10.75 -20.87
C LEU A 52 -5.14 -10.59 -22.38
N ALA A 53 -4.27 -9.84 -23.07
CA ALA A 53 -4.30 -9.75 -24.53
C ALA A 53 -4.11 -11.10 -25.23
N ALA A 54 -3.32 -12.00 -24.65
CA ALA A 54 -3.08 -13.33 -25.20
C ALA A 54 -4.23 -14.32 -24.93
N GLU A 55 -5.06 -14.05 -23.92
CA GLU A 55 -6.18 -14.90 -23.52
C GLU A 55 -7.45 -14.62 -24.33
N CYS A 56 -7.77 -13.35 -24.60
CA CYS A 56 -9.03 -12.96 -25.24
C CYS A 56 -8.93 -12.98 -26.78
N PRO A 57 -9.72 -13.83 -27.48
CA PRO A 57 -9.69 -13.92 -28.95
C PRO A 57 -10.06 -12.62 -29.66
N ASN A 58 -10.88 -11.78 -29.02
CA ASN A 58 -11.31 -10.49 -29.56
C ASN A 58 -10.20 -9.42 -29.55
N ILE A 59 -9.07 -9.69 -28.87
CA ILE A 59 -7.87 -8.86 -28.92
C ILE A 59 -6.96 -9.40 -30.04
N ASP A 60 -7.28 -9.03 -31.26
CA ASP A 60 -6.71 -9.63 -32.47
C ASP A 60 -5.32 -9.09 -32.88
N LYS A 61 -4.82 -8.05 -32.19
CA LYS A 61 -3.50 -7.46 -32.46
C LYS A 61 -2.49 -7.80 -31.38
N LYS A 62 -1.22 -7.79 -31.75
CA LYS A 62 -0.11 -7.85 -30.78
C LYS A 62 -0.15 -6.64 -29.85
N PHE A 63 0.20 -6.83 -28.58
CA PHE A 63 0.23 -5.75 -27.57
C PHE A 63 0.97 -4.47 -28.03
N ALA A 64 2.05 -4.63 -28.81
CA ALA A 64 2.79 -3.51 -29.38
C ALA A 64 1.93 -2.53 -30.23
N TYR A 65 0.90 -3.03 -30.92
CA TYR A 65 -0.05 -2.19 -31.65
C TYR A 65 -0.78 -1.23 -30.71
N TYR A 66 -1.31 -1.75 -29.60
CA TYR A 66 -2.03 -0.94 -28.62
C TYR A 66 -1.11 0.07 -27.96
N LYS A 67 0.13 -0.31 -27.63
CA LYS A 67 1.14 0.63 -27.10
C LYS A 67 1.55 1.73 -28.05
N GLN A 68 1.52 1.49 -29.37
CA GLN A 68 1.80 2.54 -30.36
C GLN A 68 0.61 3.49 -30.51
N LYS A 69 -0.61 2.98 -30.38
CA LYS A 69 -1.84 3.73 -30.60
C LYS A 69 -2.26 4.53 -29.36
N TYR A 70 -2.03 3.99 -28.17
CA TYR A 70 -2.47 4.55 -26.90
C TYR A 70 -1.26 4.87 -26.01
N PRO A 71 -1.10 6.13 -25.58
CA PRO A 71 0.04 6.55 -24.79
C PRO A 71 -0.01 6.03 -23.35
N GLU A 72 -1.20 5.84 -22.78
CA GLU A 72 -1.39 5.38 -21.41
C GLU A 72 -1.93 3.94 -21.37
N LEU A 73 -1.43 3.14 -20.41
CA LEU A 73 -1.93 1.77 -20.21
C LEU A 73 -3.40 1.74 -19.78
N ILE A 74 -3.90 2.81 -19.16
CA ILE A 74 -5.32 3.00 -18.78
C ILE A 74 -6.23 2.90 -20.02
N ASP A 75 -5.82 3.53 -21.11
CA ASP A 75 -6.60 3.52 -22.37
C ASP A 75 -6.61 2.12 -22.97
N ILE A 76 -5.49 1.40 -22.90
CA ILE A 76 -5.43 -0.01 -23.33
C ILE A 76 -6.35 -0.87 -22.47
N GLY A 77 -6.36 -0.67 -21.14
CA GLY A 77 -7.27 -1.35 -20.22
C GLY A 77 -8.75 -1.10 -20.54
N THR A 78 -9.09 0.09 -21.05
CA THR A 78 -10.44 0.42 -21.52
C THR A 78 -10.82 -0.37 -22.76
N ILE A 79 -9.96 -0.39 -23.78
CA ILE A 79 -10.18 -1.18 -25.00
C ILE A 79 -10.30 -2.68 -24.69
N PHE A 80 -9.49 -3.18 -23.76
CA PHE A 80 -9.54 -4.59 -23.38
C PHE A 80 -10.79 -4.90 -22.56
N SER A 81 -11.27 -3.98 -21.72
CA SER A 81 -12.53 -4.14 -21.00
C SER A 81 -13.69 -4.38 -21.96
N ASP A 82 -13.79 -3.57 -23.02
CA ASP A 82 -14.82 -3.71 -24.06
C ASP A 82 -14.66 -5.05 -24.81
N ALA A 83 -13.44 -5.43 -25.18
CA ALA A 83 -13.19 -6.68 -25.89
C ALA A 83 -13.58 -7.92 -25.06
N TYR A 84 -13.31 -7.91 -23.75
CA TYR A 84 -13.71 -8.97 -22.83
C TYR A 84 -15.23 -9.01 -22.62
N ASN A 85 -15.91 -7.86 -22.62
CA ASN A 85 -17.37 -7.81 -22.57
C ASN A 85 -17.99 -8.47 -23.80
N GLU A 86 -17.56 -8.06 -25.01
CA GLU A 86 -18.02 -8.64 -26.28
C GLU A 86 -17.72 -10.14 -26.37
N TRP A 87 -16.56 -10.57 -25.87
CA TRP A 87 -16.19 -11.98 -25.84
C TRP A 87 -17.10 -12.79 -24.90
N ALA A 88 -17.39 -12.27 -23.71
CA ALA A 88 -18.27 -12.94 -22.74
C ALA A 88 -19.69 -13.14 -23.29
N TRP A 89 -20.25 -12.15 -24.00
CA TRP A 89 -21.59 -12.23 -24.61
C TRP A 89 -21.63 -12.97 -25.96
N SER A 90 -20.52 -13.58 -26.38
CA SER A 90 -20.44 -14.35 -27.62
C SER A 90 -19.88 -15.75 -27.37
N GLU A 91 -18.71 -16.08 -27.91
CA GLU A 91 -18.12 -17.43 -27.82
C GLU A 91 -17.47 -17.73 -26.45
N GLY A 92 -17.31 -16.70 -25.60
CA GLY A 92 -16.63 -16.78 -24.32
C GLY A 92 -17.53 -17.05 -23.11
N GLU A 93 -18.84 -17.25 -23.28
CA GLU A 93 -19.79 -17.36 -22.15
C GLU A 93 -19.35 -18.39 -21.09
N SER A 94 -18.83 -19.55 -21.53
CA SER A 94 -18.39 -20.64 -20.65
C SER A 94 -17.15 -20.32 -19.80
N GLU A 95 -16.43 -19.24 -20.11
CA GLU A 95 -15.22 -18.81 -19.40
C GLU A 95 -15.54 -17.98 -18.15
N PHE A 96 -16.81 -17.66 -17.93
CA PHE A 96 -17.27 -16.78 -16.87
C PHE A 96 -18.39 -17.43 -16.05
N PRO A 97 -18.49 -17.13 -14.74
CA PRO A 97 -19.58 -17.64 -13.93
C PRO A 97 -20.93 -17.05 -14.37
N PRO A 98 -22.02 -17.83 -14.34
CA PRO A 98 -23.35 -17.38 -14.77
C PRO A 98 -23.84 -16.10 -14.07
N THR A 99 -23.42 -15.87 -12.83
CA THR A 99 -23.79 -14.69 -12.03
C THR A 99 -23.32 -13.37 -12.64
N LEU A 100 -22.30 -13.38 -13.51
CA LEU A 100 -21.83 -12.15 -14.18
C LEU A 100 -22.76 -11.69 -15.31
N PHE A 101 -23.64 -12.56 -15.80
CA PHE A 101 -24.60 -12.26 -16.86
C PHE A 101 -25.96 -11.76 -16.31
N GLU A 102 -26.08 -11.63 -14.99
CA GLU A 102 -27.26 -11.04 -14.35
C GLU A 102 -27.34 -9.53 -14.60
N GLU A 103 -28.56 -8.98 -14.59
CA GLU A 103 -28.80 -7.55 -14.77
C GLU A 103 -28.12 -6.71 -13.68
N GLY A 104 -27.58 -5.55 -14.07
CA GLY A 104 -26.98 -4.58 -13.14
C GLY A 104 -25.48 -4.73 -12.91
N ASN A 105 -24.84 -5.76 -13.49
CA ASN A 105 -23.39 -5.86 -13.51
C ASN A 105 -22.77 -4.85 -14.49
N ASP A 106 -21.64 -4.27 -14.10
CA ASP A 106 -20.87 -3.37 -14.96
C ASP A 106 -20.22 -4.14 -16.12
N PRO A 107 -20.23 -3.63 -17.37
CA PRO A 107 -19.65 -4.31 -18.52
C PRO A 107 -18.18 -4.75 -18.35
N SER A 108 -17.40 -4.01 -17.55
CA SER A 108 -15.98 -4.33 -17.29
C SER A 108 -15.78 -5.53 -16.35
N ILE A 109 -16.84 -6.08 -15.75
CA ILE A 109 -16.75 -7.14 -14.75
C ILE A 109 -16.05 -8.40 -15.28
N TYR A 110 -16.23 -8.73 -16.57
CA TYR A 110 -15.60 -9.89 -17.20
C TYR A 110 -14.07 -9.75 -17.22
N PHE A 111 -13.59 -8.57 -17.59
CA PHE A 111 -12.16 -8.26 -17.58
C PHE A 111 -11.60 -8.30 -16.16
N LYS A 112 -12.30 -7.67 -15.21
CA LYS A 112 -11.93 -7.66 -13.78
C LYS A 112 -11.96 -9.06 -13.15
N HIS A 113 -12.88 -9.92 -13.57
CA HIS A 113 -12.96 -11.31 -13.13
C HIS A 113 -11.71 -12.09 -13.55
N LYS A 114 -11.26 -11.93 -14.80
CA LYS A 114 -10.07 -12.60 -15.31
C LYS A 114 -8.79 -12.09 -14.63
N ILE A 115 -8.69 -10.78 -14.38
CA ILE A 115 -7.64 -10.21 -13.53
C ILE A 115 -7.66 -10.85 -12.13
N SER A 116 -8.83 -10.95 -11.52
CA SER A 116 -8.98 -11.55 -10.19
C SER A 116 -8.52 -13.01 -10.16
N ASN A 117 -8.84 -13.79 -11.19
CA ASN A 117 -8.39 -15.18 -11.31
C ASN A 117 -6.86 -15.29 -11.39
N ILE A 118 -6.21 -14.42 -12.18
CA ILE A 118 -4.74 -14.36 -12.28
C ILE A 118 -4.12 -14.12 -10.90
N PHE A 119 -4.59 -13.13 -10.14
CA PHE A 119 -3.97 -12.83 -8.85
C PHE A 119 -4.34 -13.82 -7.74
N ASN A 120 -5.54 -14.41 -7.79
CA ASN A 120 -5.94 -15.47 -6.84
C ASN A 120 -5.10 -16.75 -7.01
N SER A 121 -4.70 -17.11 -8.24
CA SER A 121 -3.85 -18.29 -8.46
C SER A 121 -2.43 -18.10 -7.93
N LEU A 122 -1.88 -16.88 -8.00
CA LEU A 122 -0.51 -16.58 -7.52
C LEU A 122 -0.30 -16.90 -6.04
N ILE A 123 -1.33 -16.74 -5.20
CA ILE A 123 -1.24 -17.02 -3.75
C ILE A 123 -1.31 -18.52 -3.47
N GLN A 124 -2.13 -19.25 -4.24
CA GLN A 124 -2.32 -20.69 -4.05
C GLN A 124 -1.07 -21.49 -4.45
N GLU A 125 -0.27 -20.97 -5.38
CA GLU A 125 0.85 -21.69 -5.99
C GLU A 125 2.19 -21.54 -5.27
N LYS A 126 2.32 -20.69 -4.22
CA LYS A 126 3.61 -20.45 -3.55
C LYS A 126 3.54 -20.42 -2.03
N GLN A 127 4.39 -21.24 -1.40
CA GLN A 127 4.74 -21.09 0.01
C GLN A 127 5.58 -19.81 0.18
N ILE A 128 4.91 -18.68 0.44
CA ILE A 128 5.51 -17.41 0.88
C ILE A 128 6.31 -17.60 2.20
N VAL A 129 6.10 -18.72 2.89
CA VAL A 129 6.49 -19.02 4.27
C VAL A 129 8.01 -19.19 4.48
N ASP A 130 8.79 -19.54 3.46
CA ASP A 130 10.25 -19.82 3.61
C ASP A 130 11.15 -18.73 3.00
N ASN A 131 10.77 -17.45 3.12
CA ASN A 131 11.58 -16.34 2.61
C ASN A 131 12.04 -15.41 3.74
N ASP A 132 13.36 -15.38 3.99
CA ASP A 132 13.98 -14.56 5.04
C ASP A 132 13.67 -13.06 4.89
N GLU A 133 13.60 -12.53 3.67
CA GLU A 133 13.21 -11.14 3.46
C GLU A 133 11.75 -10.89 3.87
N VAL A 134 10.85 -11.85 3.60
CA VAL A 134 9.44 -11.72 3.97
C VAL A 134 9.28 -11.76 5.49
N GLU A 135 10.05 -12.60 6.19
CA GLU A 135 10.04 -12.65 7.65
C GLU A 135 10.63 -11.37 8.28
N LEU A 136 11.62 -10.74 7.63
CA LEU A 136 12.12 -9.43 8.04
C LEU A 136 11.13 -8.31 7.72
N LEU A 137 10.44 -8.39 6.59
CA LEU A 137 9.37 -7.46 6.25
C LEU A 137 8.25 -7.52 7.30
N ARG A 138 7.82 -8.71 7.72
CA ARG A 138 6.82 -8.90 8.78
C ARG A 138 7.19 -8.16 10.08
N LYS A 139 8.48 -8.13 10.43
CA LYS A 139 9.01 -7.46 11.63
C LYS A 139 9.08 -5.94 11.53
N VAL A 140 8.76 -5.35 10.37
CA VAL A 140 8.66 -3.89 10.24
C VAL A 140 7.51 -3.32 11.08
N HIS A 141 6.47 -4.12 11.36
CA HIS A 141 5.29 -3.71 12.14
C HIS A 141 4.76 -2.31 11.76
N PRO A 142 4.42 -2.09 10.47
CA PRO A 142 4.06 -0.77 9.99
C PRO A 142 2.76 -0.26 10.64
N HIS A 143 2.63 1.05 10.75
CA HIS A 143 1.40 1.69 11.24
C HIS A 143 0.22 1.34 10.33
N SER A 144 0.43 1.44 9.02
CA SER A 144 -0.52 1.11 7.97
C SER A 144 0.23 0.81 6.68
N ILE A 145 -0.43 0.09 5.78
CA ILE A 145 0.08 -0.28 4.46
C ILE A 145 -0.86 0.28 3.40
N ILE A 146 -0.33 0.88 2.35
CA ILE A 146 -1.07 1.39 1.20
C ILE A 146 -0.56 0.68 -0.04
N THR A 147 -1.47 0.16 -0.87
CA THR A 147 -1.08 -0.58 -2.07
C THR A 147 -2.03 -0.36 -3.24
N THR A 148 -1.44 -0.35 -4.43
CA THR A 148 -2.14 -0.40 -5.73
C THR A 148 -2.23 -1.83 -6.28
N ASN A 149 -1.78 -2.83 -5.53
CA ASN A 149 -1.76 -4.23 -5.95
C ASN A 149 -3.10 -4.91 -5.68
N TYR A 150 -3.45 -5.87 -6.54
CA TYR A 150 -4.71 -6.61 -6.43
C TYR A 150 -4.58 -7.88 -5.57
N ASP A 151 -3.40 -8.50 -5.53
CA ASP A 151 -3.13 -9.76 -4.82
C ASP A 151 -3.20 -9.64 -3.29
N GLY A 152 -3.36 -10.78 -2.62
CA GLY A 152 -3.44 -10.92 -1.17
C GLY A 152 -2.10 -11.19 -0.46
N LEU A 153 -0.95 -10.82 -1.06
CA LEU A 153 0.37 -11.05 -0.46
C LEU A 153 0.49 -10.36 0.90
N LEU A 154 0.09 -9.08 0.97
CA LEU A 154 0.23 -8.28 2.19
C LEU A 154 -0.65 -8.81 3.32
N GLU A 155 -1.85 -9.28 3.00
CA GLU A 155 -2.77 -9.93 3.93
C GLU A 155 -2.19 -11.25 4.47
N SER A 156 -1.38 -11.95 3.67
CA SER A 156 -0.67 -13.17 4.08
C SER A 156 0.55 -12.85 4.97
N ILE A 157 1.25 -11.76 4.70
CA ILE A 157 2.39 -11.29 5.51
C ILE A 157 1.91 -10.66 6.83
N TYR A 158 0.76 -9.99 6.82
CA TYR A 158 0.21 -9.28 7.97
C TYR A 158 -1.24 -9.73 8.27
N PRO A 159 -1.45 -10.97 8.74
CA PRO A 159 -2.79 -11.53 8.99
C PRO A 159 -3.58 -10.81 10.10
N GLU A 160 -2.89 -10.03 10.93
CA GLU A 160 -3.45 -9.15 11.94
C GLU A 160 -3.97 -7.81 11.37
N PHE A 161 -3.63 -7.48 10.13
CA PHE A 161 -4.10 -6.26 9.49
C PHE A 161 -5.49 -6.44 8.90
N THR A 162 -6.22 -5.33 8.76
CA THR A 162 -7.55 -5.34 8.12
C THR A 162 -7.47 -4.74 6.73
N PRO A 163 -7.81 -5.50 5.67
CA PRO A 163 -7.86 -4.97 4.31
C PRO A 163 -9.06 -4.04 4.15
N ILE A 164 -8.79 -2.83 3.69
CA ILE A 164 -9.78 -1.81 3.33
C ILE A 164 -9.71 -1.63 1.81
N ILE A 165 -10.71 -2.16 1.12
CA ILE A 165 -10.73 -2.25 -0.34
C ILE A 165 -11.50 -1.07 -0.93
N GLY A 166 -10.83 -0.32 -1.82
CA GLY A 166 -11.41 0.78 -2.58
C GLY A 166 -12.17 1.79 -1.70
N GLN A 167 -13.45 1.99 -2.02
CA GLN A 167 -14.29 3.03 -1.40
C GLN A 167 -14.68 2.74 0.06
N LYS A 168 -14.42 1.53 0.58
CA LYS A 168 -14.69 1.21 2.00
C LYS A 168 -13.87 2.09 2.95
N ILE A 169 -12.82 2.74 2.47
CA ILE A 169 -12.02 3.72 3.23
C ILE A 169 -12.85 4.88 3.77
N LEU A 170 -13.91 5.31 3.06
CA LEU A 170 -14.80 6.39 3.49
C LEU A 170 -15.64 6.03 4.73
N TYR A 171 -15.83 4.74 4.96
CA TYR A 171 -16.67 4.21 6.04
C TYR A 171 -15.85 3.57 7.16
N ALA A 172 -14.54 3.42 6.97
CA ALA A 172 -13.60 2.96 7.98
C ALA A 172 -13.34 4.07 9.01
N ASN A 173 -14.36 4.43 9.79
CA ASN A 173 -14.36 5.62 10.64
C ASN A 173 -13.42 5.55 11.88
N HIS A 174 -12.65 4.48 12.06
CA HIS A 174 -11.94 4.22 13.33
C HIS A 174 -10.61 3.47 13.19
N GLY A 175 -10.16 3.17 11.96
CA GLY A 175 -8.91 2.46 11.74
C GLY A 175 -7.77 3.43 11.40
N SER A 176 -6.91 3.68 12.38
CA SER A 176 -5.63 4.35 12.18
C SER A 176 -4.50 3.33 12.05
N ILE A 177 -4.54 2.26 12.85
CA ILE A 177 -3.45 1.28 12.99
C ILE A 177 -3.82 -0.08 12.38
N GLY A 178 -2.87 -0.69 11.68
CA GLY A 178 -2.94 -2.05 11.16
C GLY A 178 -3.86 -2.22 9.95
N GLU A 179 -4.01 -1.20 9.11
CA GLU A 179 -4.84 -1.29 7.90
C GLU A 179 -4.00 -1.62 6.67
N ILE A 180 -4.58 -2.36 5.72
CA ILE A 180 -4.07 -2.50 4.35
C ILE A 180 -5.05 -1.76 3.43
N LEU A 181 -4.70 -0.54 3.03
CA LEU A 181 -5.48 0.29 2.13
C LEU A 181 -5.21 -0.11 0.68
N LYS A 182 -6.12 -0.89 0.08
CA LYS A 182 -6.03 -1.34 -1.32
C LYS A 182 -6.77 -0.38 -2.23
N ILE A 183 -6.07 0.64 -2.68
CA ILE A 183 -6.68 1.82 -3.30
C ILE A 183 -7.17 1.56 -4.73
N HIS A 184 -6.62 0.54 -5.40
CA HIS A 184 -7.06 0.11 -6.74
C HIS A 184 -7.94 -1.16 -6.70
N GLY A 185 -8.47 -1.52 -5.53
CA GLY A 185 -9.30 -2.72 -5.40
C GLY A 185 -8.50 -3.98 -5.08
N CYS A 186 -9.15 -5.13 -5.18
CA CYS A 186 -8.60 -6.42 -4.76
C CYS A 186 -9.15 -7.58 -5.61
N CYS A 187 -8.34 -8.61 -5.83
CA CYS A 187 -8.75 -9.84 -6.53
C CYS A 187 -9.84 -10.64 -5.78
N SER A 188 -10.07 -10.36 -4.49
CA SER A 188 -11.18 -10.94 -3.72
C SER A 188 -12.54 -10.25 -3.94
N SER A 189 -12.54 -9.10 -4.63
CA SER A 189 -13.73 -8.28 -4.90
C SER A 189 -13.56 -7.66 -6.29
N PRO A 190 -13.76 -8.45 -7.36
CA PRO A 190 -13.46 -8.07 -8.74
C PRO A 190 -14.07 -6.72 -9.15
N GLU A 191 -15.28 -6.42 -8.70
CA GLU A 191 -16.00 -5.17 -8.95
C GLU A 191 -15.27 -3.92 -8.44
N SER A 192 -14.37 -4.08 -7.46
CA SER A 192 -13.59 -2.99 -6.88
C SER A 192 -12.32 -2.64 -7.67
N ILE A 193 -11.91 -3.49 -8.62
CA ILE A 193 -10.66 -3.33 -9.37
C ILE A 193 -10.71 -2.06 -10.22
N VAL A 194 -9.63 -1.28 -10.16
CA VAL A 194 -9.43 -0.07 -10.96
C VAL A 194 -8.46 -0.37 -12.09
N ILE A 195 -8.96 -0.52 -13.33
CA ILE A 195 -8.13 -0.95 -14.47
C ILE A 195 -8.35 -0.16 -15.76
N ASN A 196 -9.52 0.45 -15.94
CA ASN A 196 -9.87 1.23 -17.14
C ASN A 196 -10.12 2.72 -16.82
N ARG A 197 -10.33 3.54 -17.87
CA ARG A 197 -10.49 4.99 -17.70
C ARG A 197 -11.64 5.36 -16.78
N ASP A 198 -12.79 4.70 -16.94
CA ASP A 198 -13.98 4.97 -16.12
C ASP A 198 -13.70 4.68 -14.64
N ASP A 199 -13.02 3.56 -14.34
CA ASP A 199 -12.61 3.24 -12.98
C ASP A 199 -11.69 4.31 -12.37
N TYR A 200 -10.71 4.77 -13.14
CA TYR A 200 -9.76 5.80 -12.71
C TYR A 200 -10.46 7.14 -12.48
N ASP A 201 -11.36 7.54 -13.38
CA ASP A 201 -12.14 8.77 -13.24
C ASP A 201 -13.03 8.73 -12.00
N ASP A 202 -13.66 7.58 -11.74
CA ASP A 202 -14.46 7.35 -10.55
C ASP A 202 -13.63 7.33 -9.27
N PHE A 203 -12.46 6.70 -9.31
CA PHE A 203 -11.48 6.73 -8.22
C PHE A 203 -11.05 8.16 -7.91
N ILE A 204 -10.67 8.95 -8.91
CA ILE A 204 -10.22 10.35 -8.76
C ILE A 204 -11.33 11.22 -8.16
N LYS A 205 -12.57 11.13 -8.66
CA LYS A 205 -13.72 11.88 -8.12
C LYS A 205 -13.92 11.63 -6.63
N LYS A 206 -13.65 10.40 -6.18
CA LYS A 206 -13.88 9.91 -4.82
C LYS A 206 -12.61 9.97 -3.94
N LYS A 207 -11.43 10.31 -4.50
CA LYS A 207 -10.10 10.31 -3.84
C LYS A 207 -9.94 11.36 -2.74
N LYS A 208 -10.76 12.40 -2.66
CA LYS A 208 -10.53 13.55 -1.75
C LYS A 208 -10.24 13.17 -0.28
N TYR A 209 -10.99 12.21 0.25
CA TYR A 209 -10.76 11.71 1.61
C TYR A 209 -9.46 10.91 1.74
N LEU A 210 -9.18 10.03 0.77
CA LEU A 210 -7.94 9.27 0.72
C LEU A 210 -6.74 10.23 0.68
N SER A 211 -6.76 11.24 -0.21
CA SER A 211 -5.71 12.27 -0.24
C SER A 211 -5.52 12.91 1.14
N ALA A 212 -6.58 13.34 1.82
CA ALA A 212 -6.45 13.92 3.16
C ALA A 212 -5.80 12.97 4.19
N LYS A 213 -6.20 11.68 4.21
CA LYS A 213 -5.59 10.67 5.09
C LYS A 213 -4.12 10.43 4.75
N LEU A 214 -3.79 10.38 3.47
CA LEU A 214 -2.41 10.25 3.01
C LEU A 214 -1.56 11.45 3.42
N LEU A 215 -2.10 12.68 3.33
CA LEU A 215 -1.41 13.89 3.79
C LEU A 215 -1.06 13.85 5.27
N THR A 216 -1.98 13.39 6.12
CA THR A 216 -1.71 13.17 7.55
C THR A 216 -0.58 12.16 7.75
N PHE A 217 -0.64 11.03 7.05
CA PHE A 217 0.41 10.01 7.08
C PHE A 217 1.79 10.55 6.67
N PHE A 218 1.85 11.44 5.68
CA PHE A 218 3.11 12.04 5.25
C PHE A 218 3.74 12.96 6.30
N ALA A 219 2.93 13.67 7.07
CA ALA A 219 3.40 14.56 8.12
C ALA A 219 3.78 13.81 9.41
N GLU A 220 3.09 12.72 9.71
CA GLU A 220 3.16 12.07 11.03
C GLU A 220 4.01 10.80 11.07
N HIS A 221 4.40 10.22 9.92
CA HIS A 221 5.11 8.95 9.86
C HIS A 221 6.32 8.94 8.92
N PRO A 222 7.35 8.11 9.20
CA PRO A 222 8.33 7.70 8.19
C PRO A 222 7.67 6.86 7.09
N LEU A 223 8.07 7.05 5.84
CA LEU A 223 7.42 6.42 4.69
C LEU A 223 8.42 5.65 3.86
N LEU A 224 8.03 4.42 3.51
CA LEU A 224 8.84 3.55 2.66
C LEU A 224 8.03 3.09 1.44
N PHE A 225 8.44 3.55 0.26
CA PHE A 225 7.93 3.09 -1.03
C PHE A 225 8.69 1.85 -1.48
N ILE A 226 7.99 0.73 -1.72
CA ILE A 226 8.56 -0.55 -2.11
C ILE A 226 7.89 -1.03 -3.39
N GLY A 227 8.69 -1.43 -4.39
CA GLY A 227 8.16 -2.04 -5.60
C GLY A 227 7.41 -1.07 -6.52
N TYR A 228 7.67 0.22 -6.40
CA TYR A 228 7.19 1.24 -7.33
C TYR A 228 8.28 1.62 -8.33
N SER A 229 7.85 1.97 -9.54
CA SER A 229 8.70 2.71 -10.47
C SER A 229 8.71 4.19 -10.07
N ALA A 230 9.85 4.85 -10.16
CA ALA A 230 9.94 6.31 -10.02
C ALA A 230 9.07 7.05 -11.06
N GLU A 231 8.70 6.37 -12.15
CA GLU A 231 7.85 6.91 -13.20
C GLU A 231 6.35 6.64 -13.01
N ASP A 232 5.96 5.92 -11.96
CA ASP A 232 4.56 5.58 -11.68
C ASP A 232 3.71 6.84 -11.47
N ALA A 233 2.64 6.98 -12.26
CA ALA A 233 1.76 8.15 -12.23
C ALA A 233 1.04 8.31 -10.88
N ASN A 234 0.70 7.21 -10.20
CA ASN A 234 0.04 7.26 -8.90
C ASN A 234 1.02 7.79 -7.84
N ILE A 235 2.27 7.33 -7.87
CA ILE A 235 3.34 7.85 -7.01
C ILE A 235 3.59 9.33 -7.28
N LYS A 236 3.70 9.73 -8.54
CA LYS A 236 3.90 11.15 -8.89
C LYS A 236 2.76 12.02 -8.39
N ASN A 237 1.51 11.57 -8.54
CA ASN A 237 0.35 12.29 -8.04
C ASN A 237 0.37 12.39 -6.51
N ILE A 238 0.67 11.29 -5.82
CA ILE A 238 0.78 11.24 -4.35
C ILE A 238 1.89 12.19 -3.87
N LEU A 239 3.09 12.10 -4.45
CA LEU A 239 4.22 12.96 -4.07
C LEU A 239 3.95 14.42 -4.44
N SER A 240 3.27 14.72 -5.55
CA SER A 240 2.89 16.09 -5.92
C SER A 240 2.03 16.74 -4.84
N ASP A 241 1.07 16.00 -4.28
CA ASP A 241 0.23 16.43 -3.16
C ASP A 241 1.08 16.74 -1.90
N ILE A 242 2.22 16.04 -1.71
CA ILE A 242 3.14 16.20 -0.58
C ILE A 242 4.02 17.44 -0.69
N ASP A 243 4.64 17.67 -1.86
CA ASP A 243 5.61 18.76 -2.03
C ASP A 243 4.98 20.15 -1.84
N GLU A 244 3.69 20.28 -2.13
CA GLU A 244 2.91 21.48 -1.80
C GLU A 244 2.85 21.79 -0.29
N LEU A 245 3.12 20.80 0.57
CA LEU A 245 2.96 20.91 2.02
C LEU A 245 4.28 20.85 2.78
N LEU A 246 5.25 20.04 2.33
CA LEU A 246 6.42 19.67 3.13
C LEU A 246 7.76 20.17 2.59
N SER A 247 7.86 20.57 1.31
CA SER A 247 9.14 21.07 0.79
C SER A 247 9.23 22.58 0.94
N GLU A 248 10.12 23.01 1.83
CA GLU A 248 10.60 24.38 1.83
C GLU A 248 11.75 24.43 0.81
N ASN A 249 11.57 25.20 -0.27
CA ASN A 249 12.63 25.53 -1.23
C ASN A 249 13.29 24.36 -2.01
N GLY A 250 12.62 23.21 -2.14
CA GLY A 250 13.11 22.08 -2.95
C GLY A 250 14.17 21.21 -2.26
N ASP A 251 14.27 21.29 -0.93
CA ASP A 251 15.09 20.42 -0.11
C ASP A 251 14.57 18.97 -0.08
N VAL A 252 15.43 18.05 0.37
CA VAL A 252 15.07 16.63 0.52
C VAL A 252 14.02 16.48 1.61
N ILE A 253 12.93 15.79 1.30
CA ILE A 253 11.93 15.43 2.30
C ILE A 253 12.54 14.35 3.22
N PRO A 254 12.72 14.64 4.53
CA PRO A 254 13.61 13.85 5.39
C PRO A 254 13.05 12.48 5.78
N ASN A 255 11.73 12.30 5.74
CA ASN A 255 11.04 11.10 6.22
C ASN A 255 10.49 10.20 5.09
N ILE A 256 10.82 10.49 3.82
CA ILE A 256 10.37 9.69 2.67
C ILE A 256 11.52 8.93 2.04
N TYR A 257 11.36 7.61 1.96
CA TYR A 257 12.32 6.68 1.37
C TYR A 257 11.70 5.92 0.19
N ILE A 258 12.42 5.83 -0.92
CA ILE A 258 12.11 4.91 -2.02
C ILE A 258 13.13 3.78 -2.06
N LEU A 259 12.66 2.53 -2.04
CA LEU A 259 13.48 1.33 -2.13
C LEU A 259 13.57 0.85 -3.57
N GLU A 260 14.76 0.95 -4.13
CA GLU A 260 15.10 0.60 -5.51
C GLU A 260 15.95 -0.68 -5.51
N TRP A 261 15.53 -1.67 -6.29
CA TRP A 261 16.30 -2.89 -6.48
C TRP A 261 17.35 -2.69 -7.58
N THR A 262 18.54 -3.26 -7.39
CA THR A 262 19.58 -3.35 -8.42
C THR A 262 20.17 -4.76 -8.47
N ASP A 263 20.47 -5.25 -9.67
CA ASP A 263 21.20 -6.50 -9.90
C ASP A 263 22.72 -6.31 -9.82
N ARG A 264 23.19 -5.05 -9.87
CA ARG A 264 24.61 -4.70 -9.85
C ARG A 264 25.12 -4.65 -8.40
N GLN A 265 25.74 -5.74 -7.96
CA GLN A 265 26.61 -5.71 -6.78
C GLN A 265 27.98 -5.17 -7.18
N ASN A 266 28.22 -3.89 -6.91
CA ASN A 266 29.56 -3.32 -6.93
C ASN A 266 29.95 -2.94 -5.51
N GLU A 267 30.69 -3.83 -4.83
CA GLU A 267 31.05 -3.65 -3.42
C GLU A 267 31.84 -2.35 -3.18
N ASN A 268 32.54 -1.85 -4.20
CA ASN A 268 33.33 -0.62 -4.15
C ASN A 268 32.55 0.64 -4.51
N GLU A 269 31.25 0.53 -4.79
CA GLU A 269 30.38 1.66 -5.14
C GLU A 269 29.58 2.12 -3.92
N TYR A 270 29.46 3.43 -3.76
CA TYR A 270 28.54 4.05 -2.81
C TYR A 270 27.33 4.60 -3.59
N PRO A 271 26.16 3.93 -3.55
CA PRO A 271 24.98 4.38 -4.26
C PRO A 271 24.51 5.78 -3.86
N ARG A 272 23.76 6.42 -4.76
CA ARG A 272 23.11 7.70 -4.46
C ARG A 272 22.06 7.50 -3.36
N ARG A 273 21.98 8.46 -2.43
CA ARG A 273 21.04 8.47 -1.30
C ARG A 273 19.80 9.33 -1.54
N GLU A 274 19.72 9.97 -2.69
CA GLU A 274 18.66 10.90 -3.04
C GLU A 274 18.18 10.64 -4.47
N ARG A 275 16.88 10.78 -4.68
CA ARG A 275 16.23 10.68 -5.98
C ARG A 275 15.41 11.94 -6.24
N LEU A 276 15.64 12.54 -7.40
CA LEU A 276 14.77 13.59 -7.92
C LEU A 276 13.66 12.93 -8.77
N ILE A 277 12.41 13.18 -8.41
CA ILE A 277 11.22 12.69 -9.11
C ILE A 277 10.50 13.88 -9.74
N GLN A 278 10.34 13.85 -11.06
CA GLN A 278 9.57 14.86 -11.77
C GLN A 278 8.07 14.56 -11.59
N VAL A 279 7.35 15.42 -10.88
CA VAL A 279 5.91 15.24 -10.64
C VAL A 279 5.04 16.05 -11.60
N SER A 280 5.53 17.18 -12.10
CA SER A 280 4.87 17.94 -13.17
C SER A 280 5.91 18.64 -14.05
N ALA A 281 5.49 19.30 -15.13
CA ALA A 281 6.41 19.95 -16.08
C ALA A 281 7.42 20.91 -15.41
N ASN A 282 7.02 21.58 -14.33
CA ASN A 282 7.84 22.57 -13.62
C ASN A 282 8.08 22.23 -12.14
N LYS A 283 7.75 21.01 -11.69
CA LYS A 283 7.82 20.61 -10.27
C LYS A 283 8.55 19.28 -10.14
N SER A 284 9.53 19.25 -9.24
CA SER A 284 10.36 18.10 -8.99
C SER A 284 10.61 17.98 -7.49
N ILE A 285 10.55 16.75 -6.98
CA ILE A 285 10.63 16.47 -5.54
C ILE A 285 11.86 15.65 -5.29
N ARG A 286 12.59 15.97 -4.22
CA ARG A 286 13.74 15.20 -3.79
C ARG A 286 13.39 14.37 -2.56
N ILE A 287 13.55 13.07 -2.67
CA ILE A 287 13.32 12.11 -1.59
C ILE A 287 14.55 11.25 -1.36
N LYS A 288 14.63 10.57 -0.21
CA LYS A 288 15.72 9.63 0.08
C LYS A 288 15.56 8.38 -0.78
N SER A 289 16.67 7.88 -1.32
CA SER A 289 16.72 6.65 -2.11
C SER A 289 17.58 5.60 -1.42
N ILE A 290 17.05 4.39 -1.38
CA ILE A 290 17.69 3.19 -0.87
C ILE A 290 17.89 2.25 -2.05
N VAL A 291 19.14 2.05 -2.46
CA VAL A 291 19.50 1.11 -3.52
C VAL A 291 19.99 -0.17 -2.86
N ALA A 292 19.31 -1.27 -3.13
CA ALA A 292 19.58 -2.54 -2.47
C ALA A 292 19.56 -3.71 -3.44
N THR A 293 20.53 -4.62 -3.29
CA THR A 293 20.56 -5.91 -4.02
C THR A 293 19.78 -7.00 -3.30
N ASN A 294 19.68 -6.87 -1.97
CA ASN A 294 18.90 -7.67 -1.03
C ASN A 294 18.17 -6.72 -0.07
N PHE A 295 16.89 -6.95 0.19
CA PHE A 295 16.05 -6.09 1.04
C PHE A 295 16.10 -6.44 2.53
N SER A 296 16.70 -7.57 2.93
CA SER A 296 16.82 -8.02 4.32
C SER A 296 17.34 -6.93 5.25
N TRP A 297 18.44 -6.25 4.88
CA TRP A 297 19.03 -5.21 5.74
C TRP A 297 18.14 -3.97 5.84
N VAL A 298 17.42 -3.63 4.76
CA VAL A 298 16.48 -2.50 4.74
C VAL A 298 15.32 -2.79 5.67
N PHE A 299 14.68 -3.95 5.53
CA PHE A 299 13.59 -4.35 6.41
C PHE A 299 14.04 -4.49 7.87
N SER A 300 15.26 -4.97 8.10
CA SER A 300 15.86 -4.99 9.44
C SER A 300 16.03 -3.58 10.03
N ALA A 301 16.45 -2.61 9.22
CA ALA A 301 16.60 -1.22 9.67
C ALA A 301 15.25 -0.59 10.03
N PHE A 302 14.21 -0.85 9.23
CA PHE A 302 12.85 -0.37 9.53
C PHE A 302 12.16 -1.13 10.68
N GLY A 303 12.51 -2.40 10.91
CA GLY A 303 11.97 -3.23 12.00
C GLY A 303 12.75 -3.18 13.31
N ALA A 304 13.75 -2.30 13.46
CA ALA A 304 14.63 -2.28 14.64
C ALA A 304 13.92 -1.88 15.95
N ASN A 305 12.68 -1.36 15.90
CA ASN A 305 11.93 -0.94 17.07
C ASN A 305 11.18 -2.10 17.75
N ARG A 306 11.93 -2.92 18.51
CA ARG A 306 11.45 -4.16 19.17
C ARG A 306 10.37 -3.98 20.24
N ALA A 307 10.04 -2.73 20.62
CA ALA A 307 9.02 -2.46 21.64
C ALA A 307 7.62 -2.99 21.24
N LEU A 308 7.40 -3.23 19.95
CA LEU A 308 6.11 -3.58 19.36
C LEU A 308 5.97 -5.06 18.98
N ASP A 309 7.04 -5.87 19.11
CA ASP A 309 7.07 -7.29 18.70
C ASP A 309 5.96 -8.12 19.36
N ASN A 310 5.45 -7.70 20.52
CA ASN A 310 4.42 -8.40 21.30
C ASN A 310 3.03 -7.73 21.28
N ILE A 311 2.83 -6.66 20.48
CA ILE A 311 1.59 -5.88 20.52
C ILE A 311 0.71 -6.22 19.31
N ASN A 312 -0.48 -6.77 19.55
CA ASN A 312 -1.43 -7.11 18.50
C ASN A 312 -2.15 -5.85 17.95
N PRO A 313 -1.97 -5.47 16.67
CA PRO A 313 -2.64 -4.31 16.06
C PRO A 313 -4.17 -4.38 16.12
N LYS A 314 -4.77 -5.59 16.06
CA LYS A 314 -6.22 -5.75 16.21
C LYS A 314 -6.70 -5.29 17.59
N LEU A 315 -5.91 -5.59 18.63
CA LEU A 315 -6.19 -5.20 20.00
C LEU A 315 -6.10 -3.68 20.15
N LEU A 316 -5.01 -3.07 19.66
CA LEU A 316 -4.84 -1.61 19.69
C LEU A 316 -5.99 -0.89 18.96
N ARG A 317 -6.37 -1.39 17.78
CA ARG A 317 -7.49 -0.83 17.02
C ARG A 317 -8.81 -0.95 17.77
N ALA A 318 -9.09 -2.11 18.37
CA ALA A 318 -10.30 -2.31 19.17
C ALA A 318 -10.36 -1.35 20.37
N LEU A 319 -9.22 -1.13 21.06
CA LEU A 319 -9.11 -0.18 22.16
C LEU A 319 -9.33 1.27 21.72
N LEU A 320 -8.70 1.68 20.61
CA LEU A 320 -8.88 3.02 20.03
C LEU A 320 -10.33 3.24 19.61
N ALA A 321 -10.94 2.29 18.89
CA ALA A 321 -12.32 2.36 18.46
C ALA A 321 -13.28 2.51 19.66
N ARG A 322 -13.09 1.69 20.72
CA ARG A 322 -13.94 1.77 21.92
C ARG A 322 -13.79 3.11 22.66
N THR A 323 -12.56 3.62 22.77
CA THR A 323 -12.30 4.92 23.41
C THR A 323 -12.95 6.05 22.61
N TYR A 324 -12.89 5.97 21.29
CA TYR A 324 -13.53 6.93 20.41
C TYR A 324 -15.05 6.89 20.50
N ASP A 325 -15.66 5.70 20.46
CA ASP A 325 -17.10 5.51 20.64
C ASP A 325 -17.57 6.04 22.00
N LEU A 326 -16.78 5.78 23.05
CA LEU A 326 -17.06 6.28 24.40
C LEU A 326 -17.15 7.81 24.41
N VAL A 327 -16.15 8.49 23.86
CA VAL A 327 -16.06 9.96 23.83
C VAL A 327 -17.10 10.58 22.90
N ARG A 328 -17.27 10.01 21.70
CA ARG A 328 -18.09 10.62 20.65
C ARG A 328 -19.57 10.28 20.76
N THR A 329 -19.92 9.11 21.29
CA THR A 329 -21.31 8.60 21.25
C THR A 329 -21.86 8.25 22.63
N ASP A 330 -21.13 7.52 23.46
CA ASP A 330 -21.69 7.02 24.73
C ASP A 330 -21.80 8.14 25.77
N ILE A 331 -20.74 8.96 25.97
CA ILE A 331 -20.76 10.10 26.90
C ILE A 331 -21.85 11.11 26.50
N PRO A 332 -21.96 11.56 25.22
CA PRO A 332 -23.01 12.50 24.84
C PRO A 332 -24.43 11.94 24.94
N ARG A 333 -24.63 10.63 24.73
CA ARG A 333 -25.96 10.01 24.79
C ARG A 333 -26.38 9.59 26.20
N ASN A 334 -25.42 9.26 27.08
CA ASN A 334 -25.67 8.79 28.44
C ASN A 334 -24.66 9.39 29.44
N PRO A 335 -24.74 10.70 29.74
CA PRO A 335 -23.78 11.39 30.61
C PRO A 335 -23.79 10.92 32.07
N VAL A 336 -24.83 10.19 32.50
CA VAL A 336 -25.06 9.83 33.92
C VAL A 336 -24.31 8.56 34.37
N GLN A 337 -23.75 7.78 33.43
CA GLN A 337 -23.08 6.49 33.75
C GLN A 337 -21.55 6.52 33.72
N VAL A 338 -20.92 7.64 33.40
CA VAL A 338 -19.45 7.72 33.35
C VAL A 338 -18.93 8.22 34.69
N ASP A 339 -18.38 7.31 35.51
CA ASP A 339 -17.74 7.68 36.78
C ASP A 339 -16.41 8.40 36.50
N TYR A 340 -16.48 9.73 36.44
CA TYR A 340 -15.33 10.61 36.21
C TYR A 340 -14.18 10.43 37.22
N ARG A 341 -14.42 9.79 38.38
CA ARG A 341 -13.39 9.50 39.38
C ARG A 341 -12.39 8.45 38.92
N VAL A 342 -12.82 7.53 38.04
CA VAL A 342 -11.94 6.51 37.45
C VAL A 342 -11.03 7.15 36.40
N LEU A 343 -11.55 8.11 35.62
CA LEU A 343 -10.78 8.82 34.60
C LEU A 343 -9.80 9.84 35.21
N SER A 344 -10.18 10.54 36.29
CA SER A 344 -9.31 11.52 36.95
C SER A 344 -8.07 10.90 37.59
N ASN A 345 -8.18 9.68 38.12
CA ASN A 345 -7.05 8.96 38.70
C ASN A 345 -6.02 8.50 37.64
N ILE A 346 -6.42 8.43 36.37
CA ILE A 346 -5.58 8.00 35.25
C ILE A 346 -4.81 9.19 34.64
N THR A 347 -5.35 10.41 34.75
CA THR A 347 -4.76 11.62 34.17
C THR A 347 -3.62 12.24 34.99
N GLU A 348 -3.46 11.87 36.26
CA GLU A 348 -2.43 12.46 37.15
C GLU A 348 -1.06 11.77 37.08
N SER A 349 -0.94 10.65 36.34
CA SER A 349 0.31 9.90 36.20
C SER A 349 0.57 9.55 34.73
N GLU A 350 1.33 10.41 34.03
CA GLU A 350 1.76 10.23 32.62
C GLU A 350 2.45 8.87 32.32
N GLY A 351 2.72 8.03 33.32
CA GLY A 351 3.30 6.70 33.18
C GLY A 351 2.40 5.49 33.54
N GLU A 352 1.17 5.67 34.03
CA GLU A 352 0.30 4.52 34.40
C GLU A 352 -0.78 4.17 33.38
N LEU A 353 -1.09 5.05 32.42
CA LEU A 353 -2.05 4.74 31.36
C LEU A 353 -1.66 3.46 30.58
N ALA A 354 -0.35 3.26 30.36
CA ALA A 354 0.19 2.04 29.77
C ALA A 354 0.11 0.79 30.68
N LYS A 355 0.10 0.97 32.01
CA LYS A 355 0.01 -0.14 32.98
C LYS A 355 -1.44 -0.57 33.27
N THR A 356 -2.39 0.36 33.26
CA THR A 356 -3.78 0.10 33.67
C THR A 356 -4.61 -0.52 32.54
N ILE A 357 -4.30 -0.24 31.28
CA ILE A 357 -4.94 -0.91 30.12
C ILE A 357 -4.57 -2.41 30.07
N TRP A 358 -3.45 -2.81 30.67
CA TRP A 358 -3.05 -4.23 30.75
C TRP A 358 -3.86 -5.04 31.77
N TYR A 359 -4.35 -4.41 32.83
CA TYR A 359 -5.05 -5.09 33.93
C TYR A 359 -6.56 -5.30 33.72
N SER A 360 -7.15 -4.66 32.69
CA SER A 360 -8.58 -4.79 32.39
C SER A 360 -8.94 -5.98 31.50
N TYR A 361 -7.95 -6.79 31.07
CA TYR A 361 -8.15 -8.00 30.25
C TYR A 361 -8.23 -9.32 31.05
N LEU A 362 -8.30 -9.27 32.38
CA LEU A 362 -8.29 -10.45 33.25
C LEU A 362 -9.48 -10.58 34.23
N LEU A 363 -10.58 -9.85 34.02
CA LEU A 363 -11.83 -10.06 34.77
C LEU A 363 -13.07 -10.07 33.87
#